data_AF-D4XSY9-F1
#
_entry.id   AF-D4XSY9-F1
#
_cell.length_a   1.000
_cell.length_b   1.000
_cell.length_c   1.000
_cell.angle_alpha   90.00
_cell.angle_beta   90.00
_cell.angle_gamma   90.00
#
_symmetry.space_group_name_H-M   'P 1'
#
loop_
_entity.id
_entity.type
_entity.pdbx_description
1 polymer ?
#
loop_
_entity_poly.entity_id
_entity_poly.type
_entity_poly.pdbx_seq_one_letter_code
_entity_poly.pdbx_strand_id
1 'polypeptide(L)'
;MNMDVMIHKIHQLTPSIRAFELVSANGTTLPTFEAGAHIDVHLKNGLTRQYSISNSCSERHRYVIGVLHDANSRGGSRCIHTEYHEGNLLQIGEPRNLFKIHPETKQAILFAGGIGITPILSMAYRLKSAQIPFELHYFVRSHDMIAFYGNLTEHFGSNIHFHIQDQPGTGCDMLQALQQNTPDKHLYVCGPKGFMEFVTNSAVQAGWQTEQLHQEHFVAQLADTSNNEAFTIEVKGTDRQIKVLAHQTATQALIEHGFDVPISCEQGICGTCITRVIEGTPDHRDVFMTDEEHALNNQFTPCCSRAKSKKLVIEL
;
A
#
# COMPACT_ATOMS: atom_id res chain seq x y z
N MET A 1 8.18 -14.78 -7.78
CA MET A 1 7.96 -16.12 -7.17
C MET A 1 7.38 -15.94 -5.78
N ASN A 2 6.69 -16.96 -5.25
CA ASN A 2 6.24 -16.95 -3.86
C ASN A 2 7.30 -17.63 -2.97
N MET A 3 7.41 -17.20 -1.71
CA MET A 3 8.32 -17.76 -0.72
C MET A 3 7.59 -18.04 0.59
N ASP A 4 7.99 -19.11 1.26
CA ASP A 4 7.45 -19.48 2.56
C ASP A 4 8.27 -18.83 3.68
N VAL A 5 7.57 -18.11 4.55
CA VAL A 5 8.12 -17.47 5.74
C VAL A 5 7.39 -17.96 6.98
N MET A 6 8.03 -17.80 8.12
CA MET A 6 7.45 -18.07 9.42
C MET A 6 7.28 -16.76 10.17
N ILE A 7 6.15 -16.62 10.88
CA ILE A 7 5.96 -15.53 11.84
C ILE A 7 6.84 -15.82 13.04
N HIS A 8 8.00 -15.18 13.12
CA HIS A 8 8.92 -15.34 14.24
C HIS A 8 8.38 -14.69 15.51
N LYS A 9 7.81 -13.49 15.38
CA LYS A 9 7.32 -12.70 16.50
C LYS A 9 6.15 -11.82 16.12
N ILE A 10 5.21 -11.63 17.04
CA ILE A 10 4.09 -10.69 16.90
C ILE A 10 4.17 -9.67 18.03
N HIS A 11 4.18 -8.39 17.68
CA HIS A 11 4.17 -7.30 18.65
C HIS A 11 2.84 -6.55 18.56
N GLN A 12 2.13 -6.43 19.68
CA GLN A 12 1.00 -5.51 19.77
C GLN A 12 1.53 -4.09 19.95
N LEU A 13 1.48 -3.27 18.89
CA LEU A 13 2.05 -1.91 18.90
C LEU A 13 1.07 -0.87 19.44
N THR A 14 -0.20 -1.01 19.09
CA THR A 14 -1.32 -0.17 19.56
C THR A 14 -2.53 -1.07 19.80
N PRO A 15 -3.68 -0.57 20.30
CA PRO A 15 -4.90 -1.39 20.41
C PRO A 15 -5.38 -2.03 19.09
N SER A 16 -5.02 -1.45 17.94
CA SER A 16 -5.47 -1.90 16.61
C SER A 16 -4.33 -2.25 15.64
N ILE A 17 -3.07 -2.01 15.98
CA ILE A 17 -1.93 -2.29 15.09
C ILE A 17 -1.04 -3.37 15.71
N ARG A 18 -0.75 -4.39 14.91
CA ARG A 18 0.26 -5.41 15.22
C ARG A 18 1.41 -5.34 14.24
N ALA A 19 2.63 -5.57 14.70
CA ALA A 19 3.76 -5.86 13.84
C ALA A 19 4.05 -7.36 13.82
N PHE A 20 4.40 -7.86 12.64
CA PHE A 20 4.75 -9.26 12.41
C PHE A 20 6.18 -9.31 11.89
N GLU A 21 7.04 -10.01 12.62
CA GLU A 21 8.39 -10.33 12.17
C GLU A 21 8.37 -11.64 11.39
N LEU A 22 8.75 -11.57 10.12
CA LEU A 22 8.74 -12.68 9.18
C LEU A 22 10.18 -13.11 8.89
N VAL A 23 10.47 -14.38 9.07
CA VAL A 23 11.79 -14.99 8.77
C VAL A 23 11.62 -16.11 7.74
N SER A 24 12.66 -16.43 6.97
CA SER A 24 12.59 -17.55 6.02
C SER A 24 12.25 -18.85 6.74
N ALA A 25 11.24 -19.59 6.24
CA ALA A 25 10.87 -20.89 6.79
C ALA A 25 11.95 -21.96 6.54
N ASN A 26 12.77 -21.77 5.51
CA ASN A 26 13.75 -22.76 5.04
C ASN A 26 15.20 -22.38 5.42
N GLY A 27 15.38 -21.36 6.28
CA GLY A 27 16.71 -20.90 6.73
C GLY A 27 17.53 -20.16 5.68
N THR A 28 16.95 -19.85 4.53
CA THR A 28 17.59 -19.03 3.48
C THR A 28 17.50 -17.55 3.80
N THR A 29 18.46 -16.77 3.30
CA THR A 29 18.40 -15.30 3.41
C THR A 29 17.22 -14.77 2.60
N LEU A 30 16.47 -13.82 3.18
CA LEU A 30 15.39 -13.17 2.44
C LEU A 30 15.95 -12.28 1.30
N PRO A 31 15.20 -12.09 0.21
CA PRO A 31 15.57 -11.15 -0.84
C PRO A 31 15.84 -9.74 -0.29
N THR A 32 16.70 -8.99 -0.97
CA THR A 32 16.87 -7.56 -0.65
C THR A 32 15.62 -6.79 -1.00
N PHE A 33 15.36 -5.70 -0.29
CA PHE A 33 14.32 -4.73 -0.62
C PHE A 33 14.88 -3.31 -0.53
N GLU A 34 14.21 -2.37 -1.20
CA GLU A 34 14.46 -0.94 -1.08
C GLU A 34 13.45 -0.30 -0.11
N ALA A 35 13.79 0.79 0.56
CA ALA A 35 12.84 1.52 1.40
C ALA A 35 11.59 1.94 0.61
N GLY A 36 10.42 1.78 1.23
CA GLY A 36 9.10 1.94 0.59
C GLY A 36 8.56 0.67 -0.07
N ALA A 37 9.32 -0.44 -0.09
CA ALA A 37 8.83 -1.69 -0.64
C ALA A 37 7.69 -2.32 0.19
N HIS A 38 6.82 -3.05 -0.48
CA HIS A 38 5.77 -3.88 0.10
C HIS A 38 5.89 -5.32 -0.40
N ILE A 39 5.24 -6.23 0.33
CA ILE A 39 5.10 -7.64 -0.03
C ILE A 39 3.63 -8.01 -0.08
N ASP A 40 3.31 -8.93 -1.00
CA ASP A 40 2.03 -9.63 -0.99
C ASP A 40 2.07 -10.71 0.10
N VAL A 41 1.03 -10.77 0.94
CA VAL A 41 0.86 -11.79 1.97
C VAL A 41 -0.40 -12.59 1.63
N HIS A 42 -0.22 -13.89 1.40
CA HIS A 42 -1.31 -14.82 1.10
C HIS A 42 -1.89 -15.37 2.41
N LEU A 43 -3.17 -15.09 2.63
CA LEU A 43 -3.86 -15.37 3.88
C LEU A 43 -4.63 -16.69 3.82
N LYS A 44 -4.86 -17.32 4.98
CA LYS A 44 -5.62 -18.58 5.14
C LYS A 44 -7.03 -18.53 4.55
N ASN A 45 -7.64 -17.36 4.52
CA ASN A 45 -8.96 -17.14 3.93
C ASN A 45 -8.93 -16.95 2.40
N GLY A 46 -7.80 -17.22 1.75
CA GLY A 46 -7.62 -17.10 0.30
C GLY A 46 -7.40 -15.67 -0.20
N LEU A 47 -7.39 -14.67 0.69
CA LEU A 47 -7.14 -13.28 0.31
C LEU A 47 -5.63 -12.99 0.27
N THR A 48 -5.22 -12.17 -0.70
CA THR A 48 -3.86 -11.62 -0.74
C THR A 48 -3.89 -10.15 -0.33
N ARG A 49 -3.03 -9.73 0.59
CA ARG A 49 -2.94 -8.32 1.03
C ARG A 49 -1.51 -7.83 0.97
N GLN A 50 -1.36 -6.57 0.56
CA GLN A 50 -0.07 -5.90 0.53
C GLN A 50 0.22 -5.24 1.87
N TYR A 51 1.45 -5.41 2.35
CA TYR A 51 1.93 -4.69 3.53
C TYR A 51 3.34 -4.16 3.29
N SER A 52 3.54 -2.87 3.56
CA SER A 52 4.85 -2.24 3.45
C SER A 52 5.82 -2.81 4.49
N ILE A 53 7.04 -3.11 4.05
CA ILE A 53 8.12 -3.55 4.91
C ILE A 53 8.62 -2.33 5.70
N SER A 54 8.68 -2.47 7.02
CA SER A 54 8.89 -1.36 7.96
C SER A 54 10.27 -1.35 8.61
N ASN A 55 11.05 -2.43 8.50
CA ASN A 55 12.42 -2.47 9.05
C ASN A 55 13.46 -1.91 8.08
N SER A 56 14.72 -1.81 8.55
CA SER A 56 15.83 -1.32 7.73
C SER A 56 16.09 -2.25 6.53
N CYS A 57 16.28 -1.67 5.35
CA CYS A 57 16.65 -2.41 4.13
C CYS A 57 18.04 -3.09 4.20
N SER A 58 18.85 -2.74 5.21
CA SER A 58 20.11 -3.45 5.51
C SER A 58 19.90 -4.79 6.21
N GLU A 59 18.72 -5.03 6.80
CA GLU A 59 18.40 -6.29 7.46
C GLU A 59 18.03 -7.34 6.41
N ARG A 60 18.75 -8.47 6.45
CA ARG A 60 18.54 -9.61 5.54
C ARG A 60 17.95 -10.84 6.21
N HIS A 61 17.85 -10.80 7.53
CA HIS A 61 17.42 -11.93 8.37
C HIS A 61 15.91 -11.94 8.61
N ARG A 62 15.21 -10.82 8.38
CA ARG A 62 13.76 -10.69 8.59
C ARG A 62 13.14 -9.58 7.73
N TYR A 63 11.83 -9.69 7.53
CA TYR A 63 10.96 -8.58 7.19
C TYR A 63 10.06 -8.25 8.36
N VAL A 64 9.76 -6.98 8.58
CA VAL A 64 8.79 -6.53 9.58
C VAL A 64 7.65 -5.81 8.86
N ILE A 65 6.42 -6.28 9.05
CA ILE A 65 5.22 -5.60 8.52
C ILE A 65 4.34 -5.11 9.66
N GLY A 66 3.76 -3.93 9.52
CA GLY A 66 2.73 -3.40 10.42
C GLY A 66 1.35 -3.55 9.81
N VAL A 67 0.39 -4.12 10.56
CA VAL A 67 -0.98 -4.34 10.09
C VAL A 67 -1.99 -3.71 11.03
N LEU A 68 -2.76 -2.77 10.49
CA LEU A 68 -3.95 -2.21 11.14
C LEU A 68 -5.13 -3.19 11.04
N HIS A 69 -5.77 -3.47 12.17
CA HIS A 69 -7.07 -4.12 12.24
C HIS A 69 -8.16 -3.12 11.85
N ASP A 70 -8.56 -3.16 10.58
CA ASP A 70 -9.64 -2.34 10.05
C ASP A 70 -11.00 -2.80 10.60
N ALA A 71 -11.75 -1.91 11.25
CA ALA A 71 -13.09 -2.21 11.75
C ALA A 71 -14.06 -2.60 10.62
N ASN A 72 -13.84 -2.08 9.41
CA ASN A 72 -14.62 -2.39 8.21
C ASN A 72 -13.90 -3.41 7.31
N SER A 73 -13.03 -4.26 7.89
CA SER A 73 -12.22 -5.21 7.13
C SER A 73 -13.05 -6.11 6.21
N ARG A 74 -12.66 -6.13 4.93
CA ARG A 74 -13.12 -7.12 3.92
C ARG A 74 -12.66 -8.56 4.21
N GLY A 75 -11.98 -8.79 5.33
CA GLY A 75 -11.54 -10.11 5.79
C GLY A 75 -10.03 -10.23 5.96
N GLY A 76 -9.22 -9.49 5.21
CA GLY A 76 -7.76 -9.63 5.22
C GLY A 76 -7.12 -9.24 6.55
N SER A 77 -7.28 -7.98 6.97
CA SER A 77 -6.73 -7.49 8.25
C SER A 77 -7.32 -8.20 9.46
N ARG A 78 -8.59 -8.62 9.41
CA ARG A 78 -9.20 -9.46 10.46
C ARG A 78 -8.51 -10.82 10.54
N CYS A 79 -8.38 -11.53 9.41
CA CYS A 79 -7.76 -12.85 9.34
C CYS A 79 -6.34 -12.86 9.90
N ILE A 80 -5.47 -11.92 9.48
CA ILE A 80 -4.09 -11.89 10.01
C ILE A 80 -4.01 -11.55 11.50
N HIS A 81 -5.00 -10.84 12.05
CA HIS A 81 -5.08 -10.56 13.49
C HIS A 81 -5.64 -11.74 14.30
N THR A 82 -6.57 -12.53 13.76
CA THR A 82 -7.30 -13.54 14.53
C THR A 82 -6.85 -14.98 14.30
N GLU A 83 -6.28 -15.28 13.13
CA GLU A 83 -5.98 -16.66 12.71
C GLU A 83 -4.49 -16.99 12.67
N TYR A 84 -3.62 -15.99 12.88
CA TYR A 84 -2.17 -16.14 12.83
C TYR A 84 -1.53 -15.90 14.19
N HIS A 85 -0.56 -16.77 14.49
CA HIS A 85 0.19 -16.78 15.73
C HIS A 85 1.68 -16.94 15.43
N GLU A 86 2.54 -16.65 16.40
CA GLU A 86 3.96 -16.97 16.31
C GLU A 86 4.18 -18.45 15.95
N GLY A 87 5.16 -18.73 15.11
CA GLY A 87 5.45 -20.04 14.53
C GLY A 87 4.57 -20.43 13.34
N ASN A 88 3.49 -19.71 13.03
CA ASN A 88 2.69 -20.01 11.83
C ASN A 88 3.48 -19.71 10.55
N LEU A 89 3.25 -20.53 9.52
CA LEU A 89 3.76 -20.29 8.18
C LEU A 89 2.85 -19.32 7.42
N LEU A 90 3.49 -18.53 6.57
CA LEU A 90 2.88 -17.58 5.63
C LEU A 90 3.57 -17.74 4.28
N GLN A 91 2.79 -17.62 3.21
CA GLN A 91 3.37 -17.46 1.90
C GLN A 91 3.36 -15.97 1.55
N ILE A 92 4.49 -15.46 1.07
CA ILE A 92 4.63 -14.07 0.63
C ILE A 92 5.17 -13.97 -0.79
N GLY A 93 4.84 -12.90 -1.49
CA GLY A 93 5.49 -12.52 -2.74
C GLY A 93 6.87 -11.90 -2.53
N GLU A 94 7.62 -11.73 -3.61
CA GLU A 94 8.86 -10.93 -3.59
C GLU A 94 8.56 -9.45 -3.29
N PRO A 95 9.48 -8.74 -2.61
CA PRO A 95 9.34 -7.31 -2.39
C PRO A 95 9.20 -6.54 -3.70
N ARG A 96 8.21 -5.66 -3.79
CA ARG A 96 8.03 -4.71 -4.90
C ARG A 96 7.98 -3.30 -4.34
N ASN A 97 8.43 -2.32 -5.11
CA ASN A 97 8.52 -0.95 -4.62
C ASN A 97 7.98 0.04 -5.64
N LEU A 98 6.83 0.63 -5.29
CA LEU A 98 6.16 1.71 -6.02
C LEU A 98 6.31 3.06 -5.31
N PHE A 99 6.99 3.10 -4.16
CA PHE A 99 7.17 4.29 -3.33
C PHE A 99 8.65 4.47 -3.01
N LYS A 100 9.47 4.58 -4.07
CA LYS A 100 10.92 4.69 -3.96
C LYS A 100 11.34 6.08 -3.49
N ILE A 101 12.46 6.14 -2.76
CA ILE A 101 13.17 7.41 -2.55
C ILE A 101 13.73 7.87 -3.91
N HIS A 102 13.36 9.08 -4.34
CA HIS A 102 13.84 9.71 -5.55
C HIS A 102 15.39 9.80 -5.54
N PRO A 103 16.08 9.39 -6.63
CA PRO A 103 17.55 9.33 -6.67
C PRO A 103 18.27 10.64 -6.36
N GLU A 104 17.62 11.77 -6.64
CA GLU A 104 18.18 13.11 -6.43
C GLU A 104 17.91 13.68 -5.03
N THR A 105 17.27 12.92 -4.14
CA THR A 105 16.97 13.37 -2.77
C THR A 105 18.25 13.71 -2.00
N LYS A 106 18.44 14.98 -1.66
CA LYS A 106 19.51 15.48 -0.77
C LYS A 106 19.00 15.97 0.57
N GLN A 107 17.70 16.26 0.67
CA GLN A 107 16.99 16.49 1.92
C GLN A 107 15.57 15.92 1.80
N ALA A 108 15.00 15.43 2.89
CA ALA A 108 13.66 14.88 2.87
C ALA A 108 12.76 15.44 3.99
N ILE A 109 11.46 15.51 3.71
CA ILE A 109 10.45 15.64 4.74
C ILE A 109 9.47 14.47 4.62
N LEU A 110 9.25 13.77 5.73
CA LEU A 110 8.46 12.55 5.78
C LEU A 110 7.19 12.81 6.59
N PHE A 111 6.03 12.61 5.98
CA PHE A 111 4.73 12.74 6.62
C PHE A 111 4.06 11.38 6.73
N ALA A 112 3.79 10.94 7.96
CA ALA A 112 3.09 9.69 8.23
C ALA A 112 1.77 9.95 8.97
N GLY A 113 0.68 9.32 8.51
CA GLY A 113 -0.61 9.32 9.21
C GLY A 113 -1.02 7.92 9.64
N GLY A 114 -1.12 7.68 10.96
CA GLY A 114 -1.55 6.38 11.50
C GLY A 114 -0.69 5.20 11.01
N ILE A 115 -1.30 4.22 10.33
CA ILE A 115 -0.56 3.07 9.77
C ILE A 115 0.35 3.44 8.59
N GLY A 116 0.20 4.66 8.03
CA GLY A 116 1.10 5.29 7.05
C GLY A 116 2.58 5.32 7.45
N ILE A 117 2.86 5.08 8.73
CA ILE A 117 4.22 5.01 9.25
C ILE A 117 5.04 3.86 8.68
N THR A 118 4.44 2.77 8.20
CA THR A 118 5.19 1.56 7.80
C THR A 118 6.19 1.80 6.66
N PRO A 119 5.83 2.32 5.47
CA PRO A 119 6.80 2.64 4.44
C PRO A 119 7.72 3.80 4.86
N ILE A 120 7.17 4.80 5.55
CA ILE A 120 7.90 6.00 5.98
C ILE A 120 9.02 5.65 6.98
N LEU A 121 8.80 4.68 7.86
CA LEU A 121 9.80 4.18 8.81
C LEU A 121 10.98 3.55 8.08
N SER A 122 10.72 2.73 7.05
CA SER A 122 11.78 2.16 6.21
C SER A 122 12.58 3.24 5.47
N MET A 123 11.93 4.31 5.02
CA MET A 123 12.58 5.47 4.41
C MET A 123 13.47 6.22 5.40
N ALA A 124 12.98 6.46 6.63
CA ALA A 124 13.76 7.11 7.67
C ALA A 124 15.04 6.33 8.00
N TYR A 125 14.98 4.99 8.08
CA TYR A 125 16.19 4.16 8.22
C TYR A 125 17.16 4.34 7.05
N ARG A 126 16.66 4.33 5.81
CA ARG A 126 17.49 4.48 4.61
C ARG A 126 18.16 5.84 4.53
N LEU A 127 17.42 6.91 4.82
CA LEU A 127 17.91 8.30 4.83
C LEU A 127 18.96 8.51 5.93
N LYS A 128 18.70 7.99 7.14
CA LYS A 128 19.67 7.99 8.24
C LYS A 128 20.96 7.27 7.85
N SER A 129 20.86 6.06 7.28
CA SER A 129 22.03 5.30 6.81
C SER A 129 22.77 5.99 5.67
N ALA A 130 22.08 6.77 4.83
CA ALA A 130 22.65 7.56 3.75
C ALA A 130 23.27 8.89 4.21
N GLN A 131 23.08 9.26 5.49
CA GLN A 131 23.39 10.60 6.01
C GLN A 131 22.69 11.72 5.23
N ILE A 132 21.50 11.44 4.68
CA ILE A 132 20.64 12.45 4.05
C ILE A 132 19.80 13.12 5.15
N PRO A 133 19.88 14.45 5.35
CA PRO A 133 19.07 15.15 6.33
C PRO A 133 17.57 14.96 6.10
N PHE A 134 16.81 14.70 7.16
CA PHE A 134 15.37 14.58 7.08
C PHE A 134 14.66 14.95 8.38
N GLU A 135 13.39 15.32 8.25
CA GLU A 135 12.43 15.46 9.34
C GLU A 135 11.27 14.47 9.12
N LEU A 136 10.80 13.83 10.20
CA LEU A 136 9.67 12.90 10.17
C LEU A 136 8.55 13.44 11.07
N HIS A 137 7.43 13.78 10.47
CA HIS A 137 6.22 14.23 11.14
C HIS A 137 5.19 13.10 11.19
N TYR A 138 4.92 12.58 12.38
CA TYR A 138 4.01 11.45 12.59
C TYR A 138 2.72 11.86 13.29
N PHE A 139 1.60 11.73 12.58
CA PHE A 139 0.27 12.14 13.02
C PHE A 139 -0.55 10.95 13.51
N VAL A 140 -1.06 11.06 14.73
CA VAL A 140 -1.92 10.05 15.36
C VAL A 140 -3.07 10.70 16.14
N ARG A 141 -4.11 9.91 16.44
CA ARG A 141 -5.29 10.41 17.19
C ARG A 141 -5.01 10.61 18.68
N SER A 142 -4.21 9.73 19.24
CA SER A 142 -3.92 9.63 20.68
C SER A 142 -2.54 8.99 20.89
N HIS A 143 -1.96 9.17 22.06
CA HIS A 143 -0.60 8.68 22.35
C HIS A 143 -0.48 7.14 22.25
N ASP A 144 -1.50 6.39 22.64
CA ASP A 144 -1.54 4.92 22.55
C ASP A 144 -1.65 4.40 21.10
N MET A 145 -1.91 5.29 20.14
CA MET A 145 -1.96 4.99 18.71
C MET A 145 -0.61 5.21 17.99
N ILE A 146 0.46 5.55 18.71
CA ILE A 146 1.80 5.68 18.14
C ILE A 146 2.40 4.28 17.93
N ALA A 147 2.28 3.77 16.70
CA ALA A 147 2.93 2.52 16.33
C ALA A 147 4.46 2.72 16.23
N PHE A 148 5.23 1.68 16.57
CA PHE A 148 6.70 1.67 16.51
C PHE A 148 7.40 2.74 17.38
N TYR A 149 6.75 3.25 18.44
CA TYR A 149 7.29 4.30 19.30
C TYR A 149 8.73 4.05 19.79
N GLY A 150 9.02 2.83 20.25
CA GLY A 150 10.36 2.45 20.71
C GLY A 150 11.42 2.56 19.60
N ASN A 151 11.16 1.97 18.44
CA ASN A 151 12.06 2.07 17.28
C ASN A 151 12.26 3.53 16.84
N LEU A 152 11.17 4.30 16.80
CA LEU A 152 11.21 5.68 16.34
C LEU A 152 12.08 6.56 17.26
N THR A 153 11.88 6.45 18.56
CA THR A 153 12.61 7.23 19.57
C THR A 153 14.07 6.78 19.71
N GLU A 154 14.34 5.48 19.65
CA GLU A 154 15.69 4.92 19.71
C GLU A 154 16.54 5.35 18.50
N HIS A 155 15.96 5.37 17.30
CA HIS A 155 16.74 5.55 16.08
C HIS A 155 16.73 6.97 15.51
N PHE A 156 15.69 7.77 15.72
CA PHE A 156 15.58 9.05 15.01
C PHE A 156 15.68 10.28 15.91
N GLY A 157 15.57 10.14 17.24
CA GLY A 157 15.87 11.21 18.19
C GLY A 157 15.20 12.54 17.84
N SER A 158 16.00 13.58 17.56
CA SER A 158 15.51 14.91 17.20
C SER A 158 14.90 15.03 15.80
N ASN A 159 15.03 14.02 14.94
CA ASN A 159 14.49 14.05 13.58
C ASN A 159 13.01 13.64 13.52
N ILE A 160 12.40 13.26 14.65
CA ILE A 160 10.98 12.88 14.72
C ILE A 160 10.15 13.86 15.53
N HIS A 161 8.99 14.21 14.97
CA HIS A 161 7.99 15.07 15.55
C HIS A 161 6.67 14.30 15.63
N PHE A 162 6.17 14.10 16.85
CA PHE A 162 4.86 13.48 17.08
C PHE A 162 3.79 14.55 17.14
N HIS A 163 2.74 14.39 16.32
CA HIS A 163 1.58 15.26 16.28
C HIS A 163 0.35 14.47 16.71
N ILE A 164 -0.10 14.72 17.93
CA ILE A 164 -1.11 13.90 18.61
C ILE A 164 -2.38 14.74 18.78
N GLN A 165 -3.45 14.33 18.09
CA GLN A 165 -4.66 15.14 17.97
C GLN A 165 -5.29 15.55 19.31
N ASP A 166 -5.28 14.68 20.31
CA ASP A 166 -5.83 14.93 21.64
C ASP A 166 -4.82 15.56 22.63
N GLN A 167 -3.60 15.87 22.19
CA GLN A 167 -2.56 16.50 23.01
C GLN A 167 -2.25 17.92 22.54
N PRO A 168 -2.74 18.96 23.26
CA PRO A 168 -2.45 20.36 22.94
C PRO A 168 -0.94 20.65 22.86
N GLY A 169 -0.57 21.55 21.95
CA GLY A 169 0.82 21.98 21.76
C GLY A 169 1.66 21.03 20.89
N THR A 170 1.12 19.89 20.46
CA THR A 170 1.80 18.97 19.52
C THR A 170 1.39 19.21 18.06
N GLY A 171 0.64 20.27 17.75
CA GLY A 171 0.24 20.58 16.37
C GLY A 171 1.44 20.80 15.44
N CYS A 172 1.29 20.45 14.17
CA CYS A 172 2.30 20.75 13.15
C CYS A 172 2.06 22.14 12.57
N ASP A 173 3.06 23.01 12.64
CA ASP A 173 3.08 24.23 11.85
C ASP A 173 3.49 23.87 10.42
N MET A 174 2.49 23.64 9.56
CA MET A 174 2.72 23.26 8.16
C MET A 174 3.46 24.34 7.38
N LEU A 175 3.28 25.62 7.71
CA LEU A 175 3.99 26.70 7.04
C LEU A 175 5.48 26.59 7.36
N GLN A 176 5.82 26.38 8.63
CA GLN A 176 7.21 26.18 9.05
C GLN A 176 7.81 24.89 8.46
N ALA A 177 7.11 23.76 8.55
CA ALA A 177 7.61 22.47 8.08
C ALA A 177 7.88 22.47 6.56
N LEU A 178 7.05 23.17 5.78
CA LEU A 178 7.14 23.22 4.32
C LEU A 178 8.02 24.35 3.78
N GLN A 179 8.66 25.15 4.65
CA GLN A 179 9.60 26.20 4.24
C GLN A 179 10.83 25.64 3.51
N GLN A 180 11.48 26.55 2.76
CA GLN A 180 12.76 26.31 2.08
C GLN A 180 12.70 25.08 1.17
N ASN A 181 11.79 25.08 0.20
CA ASN A 181 11.87 24.09 -0.87
C ASN A 181 13.09 24.41 -1.75
N THR A 182 13.95 23.41 -1.95
CA THR A 182 15.04 23.41 -2.93
C THR A 182 14.78 22.26 -3.90
N PRO A 183 15.25 22.31 -5.15
CA PRO A 183 14.94 21.27 -6.14
C PRO A 183 15.28 19.83 -5.71
N ASP A 184 16.24 19.67 -4.79
CA ASP A 184 16.73 18.41 -4.25
C ASP A 184 16.12 18.01 -2.88
N LYS A 185 15.19 18.83 -2.37
CA LYS A 185 14.37 18.53 -1.20
C LYS A 185 13.07 17.85 -1.65
N HIS A 186 12.82 16.63 -1.17
CA HIS A 186 11.63 15.85 -1.54
C HIS A 186 10.73 15.58 -0.33
N LEU A 187 9.42 15.54 -0.57
CA LEU A 187 8.39 15.23 0.40
C LEU A 187 7.84 13.84 0.11
N TYR A 188 7.77 13.01 1.15
CA TYR A 188 7.16 11.68 1.08
C TYR A 188 6.01 11.63 2.07
N VAL A 189 4.82 11.27 1.60
CA VAL A 189 3.62 11.21 2.44
C VAL A 189 2.89 9.88 2.30
N CYS A 190 2.48 9.31 3.43
CA CYS A 190 1.61 8.14 3.45
C CYS A 190 0.64 8.21 4.64
N GLY A 191 -0.64 7.93 4.39
CA GLY A 191 -1.68 7.95 5.42
C GLY A 191 -3.10 7.90 4.84
N PRO A 192 -4.12 8.26 5.62
CA PRO A 192 -5.49 8.37 5.11
C PRO A 192 -5.61 9.42 3.99
N LYS A 193 -6.52 9.19 3.03
CA LYS A 193 -6.72 10.07 1.85
C LYS A 193 -6.77 11.56 2.20
N GLY A 194 -7.67 11.97 3.09
CA GLY A 194 -7.82 13.39 3.46
C GLY A 194 -6.58 13.99 4.12
N PHE A 195 -5.76 13.17 4.81
CA PHE A 195 -4.48 13.61 5.35
C PHE A 195 -3.45 13.84 4.23
N MET A 196 -3.33 12.90 3.29
CA MET A 196 -2.39 13.03 2.17
C MET A 196 -2.77 14.22 1.28
N GLU A 197 -4.06 14.39 0.96
CA GLU A 197 -4.56 15.55 0.22
C GLU A 197 -4.23 16.87 0.92
N PHE A 198 -4.42 16.93 2.24
CA PHE A 198 -4.07 18.12 3.03
C PHE A 198 -2.57 18.45 2.92
N VAL A 199 -1.70 17.47 3.18
CA VAL A 199 -0.24 17.67 3.11
C VAL A 199 0.21 18.10 1.72
N THR A 200 -0.23 17.40 0.67
CA THR A 200 0.13 17.70 -0.72
C THR A 200 -0.37 19.08 -1.13
N ASN A 201 -1.62 19.44 -0.80
CA ASN A 201 -2.15 20.78 -1.11
C ASN A 201 -1.40 21.88 -0.36
N SER A 202 -1.03 21.67 0.90
CA SER A 202 -0.20 22.61 1.65
C SER A 202 1.18 22.78 1.02
N ALA A 203 1.81 21.69 0.56
CA ALA A 203 3.10 21.74 -0.12
C ALA A 203 3.03 22.53 -1.43
N VAL A 204 2.02 22.28 -2.26
CA VAL A 204 1.77 23.04 -3.50
C VAL A 204 1.57 24.53 -3.20
N GLN A 205 0.78 24.88 -2.18
CA GLN A 205 0.61 26.27 -1.74
C GLN A 205 1.92 26.91 -1.25
N ALA A 206 2.82 26.12 -0.69
CA ALA A 206 4.16 26.54 -0.29
C ALA A 206 5.18 26.55 -1.45
N GLY A 207 4.75 26.30 -2.70
CA GLY A 207 5.56 26.40 -3.91
C GLY A 207 6.35 25.14 -4.30
N TRP A 208 6.08 24.00 -3.67
CA TRP A 208 6.69 22.72 -4.05
C TRP A 208 6.19 22.26 -5.43
N GLN A 209 7.09 21.70 -6.23
CA GLN A 209 6.77 21.15 -7.55
C GLN A 209 6.30 19.69 -7.43
N THR A 210 5.49 19.24 -8.38
CA THR A 210 4.91 17.88 -8.39
C THR A 210 5.97 16.79 -8.30
N GLU A 211 7.12 16.97 -8.95
CA GLU A 211 8.23 16.01 -8.97
C GLU A 211 8.91 15.86 -7.60
N GLN A 212 8.68 16.80 -6.69
CA GLN A 212 9.17 16.76 -5.32
C GLN A 212 8.23 16.01 -4.37
N LEU A 213 6.98 15.77 -4.79
CA LEU A 213 5.91 15.24 -3.94
C LEU A 213 5.65 13.77 -4.28
N HIS A 214 5.93 12.89 -3.32
CA HIS A 214 5.79 11.44 -3.47
C HIS A 214 4.75 10.92 -2.48
N GLN A 215 3.86 10.03 -2.94
CA GLN A 215 2.83 9.46 -2.08
C GLN A 215 2.56 7.97 -2.37
N GLU A 216 2.20 7.22 -1.33
CA GLU A 216 1.69 5.84 -1.43
C GLU A 216 0.26 5.76 -0.89
N HIS A 217 -0.65 5.23 -1.71
CA HIS A 217 -2.05 4.99 -1.33
C HIS A 217 -2.24 3.54 -0.87
N PHE A 218 -2.59 3.33 0.40
CA PHE A 218 -2.95 1.99 0.91
C PHE A 218 -4.36 1.53 0.55
N VAL A 219 -5.20 2.49 0.17
CA VAL A 219 -6.58 2.28 -0.22
C VAL A 219 -6.77 3.09 -1.49
N ALA A 220 -6.95 2.41 -2.62
CA ALA A 220 -7.40 3.08 -3.83
C ALA A 220 -8.69 3.83 -3.54
N GLN A 221 -8.85 4.94 -4.24
CA GLN A 221 -10.10 5.67 -4.25
C GLN A 221 -11.24 4.66 -4.43
N LEU A 222 -12.17 4.64 -3.47
CA LEU A 222 -13.44 3.95 -3.66
C LEU A 222 -14.06 4.61 -4.89
N ALA A 223 -13.96 3.95 -6.05
CA ALA A 223 -14.70 4.36 -7.22
C ALA A 223 -16.17 4.41 -6.80
N ASP A 224 -16.85 5.52 -7.10
CA ASP A 224 -18.27 5.65 -6.79
C ASP A 224 -19.03 4.47 -7.40
N THR A 225 -19.53 3.57 -6.54
CA THR A 225 -20.22 2.36 -6.96
C THR A 225 -21.72 2.58 -7.15
N SER A 226 -22.24 3.78 -6.86
CA SER A 226 -23.68 4.07 -6.92
C SER A 226 -24.28 3.85 -8.31
N ASN A 227 -23.47 4.04 -9.36
CA ASN A 227 -23.85 3.88 -10.76
C ASN A 227 -23.34 2.56 -11.39
N ASN A 228 -22.90 1.59 -10.59
CA ASN A 228 -22.43 0.33 -11.15
C ASN A 228 -23.59 -0.47 -11.76
N GLU A 229 -23.50 -0.76 -13.06
CA GLU A 229 -24.38 -1.73 -13.72
C GLU A 229 -23.76 -3.13 -13.75
N ALA A 230 -24.61 -4.16 -13.74
CA ALA A 230 -24.15 -5.52 -13.98
C ALA A 230 -23.76 -5.72 -15.46
N PHE A 231 -22.72 -6.51 -15.70
CA PHE A 231 -22.25 -6.87 -17.03
C PHE A 231 -21.82 -8.34 -17.07
N THR A 232 -21.54 -8.85 -18.26
CA THR A 232 -21.13 -10.26 -18.47
C THR A 232 -19.68 -10.32 -18.93
N ILE A 233 -18.92 -11.27 -18.38
CA ILE A 233 -17.59 -11.63 -18.86
C ILE A 233 -17.67 -13.00 -19.52
N GLU A 234 -17.15 -13.12 -20.74
CA GLU A 234 -16.91 -14.40 -21.39
C GLU A 234 -15.41 -14.65 -21.44
N VAL A 235 -14.97 -15.83 -21.01
CA VAL A 235 -13.56 -16.21 -21.07
C VAL A 235 -13.30 -16.97 -22.35
N LYS A 236 -12.49 -16.37 -23.23
CA LYS A 236 -12.12 -16.93 -24.53
C LYS A 236 -11.57 -18.34 -24.39
N GLY A 237 -11.99 -19.23 -25.28
CA GLY A 237 -11.63 -20.65 -25.23
C GLY A 237 -12.48 -21.47 -24.25
N THR A 238 -13.49 -20.86 -23.62
CA THR A 238 -14.48 -21.54 -22.80
C THR A 238 -15.90 -21.12 -23.19
N ASP A 239 -16.89 -21.96 -22.90
CA ASP A 239 -18.32 -21.60 -23.04
C ASP A 239 -18.86 -20.89 -21.78
N ARG A 240 -17.98 -20.43 -20.88
CA ARG A 240 -18.41 -19.86 -19.59
C ARG A 240 -18.70 -18.36 -19.74
N GLN A 241 -19.91 -17.99 -19.34
CA GLN A 241 -20.34 -16.60 -19.20
C GLN A 241 -20.57 -16.29 -17.72
N ILE A 242 -19.82 -15.36 -17.19
CA ILE A 242 -19.83 -14.97 -15.79
C ILE A 242 -20.53 -13.63 -15.66
N LYS A 243 -21.59 -13.60 -14.86
CA LYS A 243 -22.27 -12.36 -14.54
C LYS A 243 -21.52 -11.63 -13.43
N VAL A 244 -21.11 -10.39 -13.69
CA VAL A 244 -20.54 -9.48 -12.71
C VAL A 244 -21.65 -8.58 -12.17
N LEU A 245 -22.06 -8.78 -10.93
CA LEU A 245 -23.08 -7.96 -10.26
C LEU A 245 -22.59 -6.52 -10.00
N ALA A 246 -23.51 -5.60 -9.73
CA ALA A 246 -23.20 -4.19 -9.47
C ALA A 246 -22.29 -3.97 -8.24
N HIS A 247 -22.48 -4.79 -7.20
CA HIS A 247 -21.77 -4.69 -5.92
C HIS A 247 -20.49 -5.53 -5.85
N GLN A 248 -20.15 -6.27 -6.91
CA GLN A 248 -18.97 -7.13 -6.95
C GLN A 248 -18.00 -6.68 -8.05
N THR A 249 -16.72 -6.95 -7.83
CA THR A 249 -15.66 -6.74 -8.83
C THR A 249 -15.66 -7.87 -9.86
N ALA A 250 -15.09 -7.62 -11.05
CA ALA A 250 -14.90 -8.67 -12.04
C ALA A 250 -14.00 -9.80 -11.49
N THR A 251 -12.98 -9.44 -10.72
CA THR A 251 -12.08 -10.38 -10.04
C THR A 251 -12.82 -11.34 -9.11
N GLN A 252 -13.67 -10.83 -8.23
CA GLN A 252 -14.48 -11.68 -7.33
C GLN A 252 -15.35 -12.65 -8.12
N ALA A 253 -16.05 -12.15 -9.15
CA ALA A 253 -16.90 -12.97 -9.99
C ALA A 253 -16.12 -14.10 -10.69
N LEU A 254 -14.91 -13.80 -11.19
CA LEU A 254 -14.05 -14.77 -11.87
C LEU A 254 -13.55 -15.86 -10.91
N ILE A 255 -13.08 -15.48 -9.71
CA ILE A 255 -12.63 -16.42 -8.68
C ILE A 255 -13.78 -17.34 -8.23
N GLU A 256 -14.97 -16.78 -7.98
CA GLU A 256 -16.16 -17.57 -7.59
C GLU A 256 -16.52 -18.66 -8.62
N HIS A 257 -16.17 -18.43 -9.89
CA HIS A 257 -16.39 -19.38 -10.99
C HIS A 257 -15.16 -20.23 -11.32
N GLY A 258 -14.13 -20.20 -10.45
CA GLY A 258 -12.95 -21.06 -10.52
C GLY A 258 -11.89 -20.62 -11.52
N PHE A 259 -11.89 -19.35 -11.94
CA PHE A 259 -10.79 -18.80 -12.73
C PHE A 259 -9.71 -18.25 -11.82
N ASP A 260 -8.45 -18.50 -12.19
CA ASP A 260 -7.30 -17.88 -11.53
C ASP A 260 -7.06 -16.50 -12.15
N VAL A 261 -7.04 -15.48 -11.31
CA VAL A 261 -6.72 -14.10 -11.70
C VAL A 261 -5.57 -13.68 -10.81
N PRO A 262 -4.40 -13.30 -11.37
CA PRO A 262 -3.29 -12.85 -10.55
C PRO A 262 -3.68 -11.54 -9.85
N ILE A 263 -3.75 -11.55 -8.52
CA ILE A 263 -4.20 -10.40 -7.74
C ILE A 263 -3.13 -10.00 -6.75
N SER A 264 -3.08 -8.69 -6.50
CA SER A 264 -2.20 -8.15 -5.48
C SER A 264 -2.85 -6.96 -4.74
N CYS A 265 -2.89 -5.77 -5.33
CA CYS A 265 -3.43 -4.58 -4.62
C CYS A 265 -4.95 -4.58 -4.44
N GLU A 266 -5.69 -5.24 -5.35
CA GLU A 266 -7.15 -5.16 -5.50
C GLU A 266 -7.71 -3.73 -5.64
N GLN A 267 -6.88 -2.81 -6.14
CA GLN A 267 -7.07 -1.38 -6.01
C GLN A 267 -6.79 -0.64 -7.32
N GLY A 268 -6.37 -1.33 -8.39
CA GLY A 268 -6.02 -0.67 -9.65
C GLY A 268 -4.74 0.15 -9.60
N ILE A 269 -3.79 -0.19 -8.71
CA ILE A 269 -2.54 0.57 -8.56
C ILE A 269 -1.33 -0.25 -9.04
N CYS A 270 -1.33 -1.57 -8.88
CA CYS A 270 -0.14 -2.39 -9.12
C CYS A 270 -0.04 -3.08 -10.49
N GLY A 271 -1.11 -3.06 -11.29
CA GLY A 271 -1.16 -3.74 -12.60
C GLY A 271 -1.17 -5.28 -12.57
N THR A 272 -1.01 -5.94 -11.43
CA THR A 272 -0.87 -7.42 -11.35
C THR A 272 -2.05 -8.18 -11.97
N CYS A 273 -3.27 -7.65 -11.87
CA CYS A 273 -4.46 -8.29 -12.42
C CYS A 273 -4.72 -7.99 -13.90
N ILE A 274 -3.83 -7.28 -14.60
CA ILE A 274 -4.04 -6.92 -16.01
C ILE A 274 -4.45 -8.15 -16.80
N THR A 275 -5.62 -8.04 -17.40
CA THR A 275 -6.25 -9.10 -18.18
C THR A 275 -6.52 -8.56 -19.57
N ARG A 276 -6.21 -9.34 -20.59
CA ARG A 276 -6.41 -8.93 -21.97
C ARG A 276 -7.89 -8.95 -22.33
N VAL A 277 -8.34 -7.91 -23.01
CA VAL A 277 -9.70 -7.75 -23.54
C VAL A 277 -9.65 -8.00 -25.05
N ILE A 278 -10.49 -8.92 -25.51
CA ILE A 278 -10.62 -9.33 -26.91
C ILE A 278 -11.79 -8.62 -27.58
N GLU A 279 -12.87 -8.39 -26.83
CA GLU A 279 -14.09 -7.72 -27.30
C GLU A 279 -14.75 -6.93 -26.17
N GLY A 280 -15.34 -5.78 -26.51
CA GLY A 280 -16.05 -4.90 -25.58
C GLY A 280 -15.23 -3.69 -25.16
N THR A 281 -15.83 -2.83 -24.34
CA THR A 281 -15.23 -1.56 -23.90
C THR A 281 -15.16 -1.54 -22.38
N PRO A 282 -13.96 -1.66 -21.79
CA PRO A 282 -13.78 -1.53 -20.36
C PRO A 282 -14.19 -0.15 -19.84
N ASP A 283 -14.65 -0.12 -18.60
CA ASP A 283 -14.75 1.09 -17.80
C ASP A 283 -13.52 1.13 -16.88
N HIS A 284 -12.47 1.80 -17.35
CA HIS A 284 -11.18 1.87 -16.66
C HIS A 284 -11.29 2.67 -15.36
N ARG A 285 -10.86 2.07 -14.26
CA ARG A 285 -10.89 2.68 -12.92
C ARG A 285 -9.57 2.51 -12.17
N ASP A 286 -8.56 2.00 -12.84
CA ASP A 286 -7.19 1.97 -12.32
C ASP A 286 -6.47 3.29 -12.53
N VAL A 287 -5.42 3.48 -11.76
CA VAL A 287 -4.44 4.57 -11.87
C VAL A 287 -3.06 4.02 -12.29
N PHE A 288 -3.04 2.79 -12.82
CA PHE A 288 -1.82 2.11 -13.23
C PHE A 288 -1.51 2.35 -14.70
N MET A 289 -2.50 2.14 -15.58
CA MET A 289 -2.34 2.34 -17.02
C MET A 289 -2.46 3.84 -17.36
N THR A 290 -1.76 4.28 -18.40
CA THR A 290 -1.88 5.64 -18.92
C THR A 290 -3.20 5.85 -19.66
N ASP A 291 -3.56 7.11 -19.90
CA ASP A 291 -4.73 7.45 -20.72
C ASP A 291 -4.63 6.87 -22.14
N GLU A 292 -3.42 6.77 -22.72
CA GLU A 292 -3.23 6.14 -24.03
C GLU A 292 -3.46 4.63 -23.98
N GLU A 293 -3.01 3.97 -22.91
CA GLU A 293 -3.24 2.53 -22.70
C GLU A 293 -4.72 2.23 -22.47
N HIS A 294 -5.43 3.05 -21.69
CA HIS A 294 -6.89 2.97 -21.52
C HIS A 294 -7.63 3.13 -22.86
N ALA A 295 -7.17 4.05 -23.71
CA ALA A 295 -7.83 4.31 -25.01
C ALA A 295 -7.80 3.10 -25.96
N LEU A 296 -6.82 2.19 -25.81
CA LEU A 296 -6.71 0.99 -26.64
C LEU A 296 -7.80 -0.06 -26.34
N ASN A 297 -8.41 -0.04 -25.14
CA ASN A 297 -9.45 -0.99 -24.70
C ASN A 297 -9.07 -2.48 -24.86
N ASN A 298 -7.77 -2.80 -24.98
CA ASN A 298 -7.27 -4.15 -25.26
C ASN A 298 -6.83 -4.89 -23.99
N GLN A 299 -6.90 -4.23 -22.84
CA GLN A 299 -6.59 -4.74 -21.51
C GLN A 299 -7.48 -4.05 -20.49
N PHE A 300 -7.66 -4.66 -19.32
CA PHE A 300 -8.29 -4.00 -18.18
C PHE A 300 -7.82 -4.61 -16.86
N THR A 301 -8.13 -3.92 -15.77
CA THR A 301 -7.80 -4.31 -14.39
C THR A 301 -9.08 -4.82 -13.68
N PRO A 302 -9.38 -6.14 -13.70
CA PRO A 302 -10.63 -6.69 -13.18
C PRO A 302 -10.86 -6.46 -11.68
N CYS A 303 -9.84 -6.01 -10.94
CA CYS A 303 -9.98 -5.76 -9.51
C CYS A 303 -10.71 -4.45 -9.19
N CYS A 304 -10.76 -3.50 -10.13
CA CYS A 304 -11.41 -2.21 -9.95
C CYS A 304 -12.23 -1.78 -11.16
N SER A 305 -11.78 -2.10 -12.39
CA SER A 305 -12.43 -1.71 -13.63
C SER A 305 -13.71 -2.51 -13.88
N ARG A 306 -14.65 -1.89 -14.62
CA ARG A 306 -15.92 -2.49 -15.05
C ARG A 306 -16.03 -2.53 -16.57
N ALA A 307 -17.24 -2.48 -17.12
CA ALA A 307 -17.50 -2.43 -18.53
C ALA A 307 -18.48 -1.30 -18.87
N LYS A 308 -18.19 -0.56 -19.94
CA LYS A 308 -19.15 0.33 -20.59
C LYS A 308 -20.08 -0.45 -21.53
N SER A 309 -19.57 -1.55 -22.11
CA SER A 309 -20.39 -2.52 -22.87
C SER A 309 -21.10 -3.51 -21.94
N LYS A 310 -22.19 -4.13 -22.41
CA LYS A 310 -22.92 -5.17 -21.64
C LYS A 310 -22.15 -6.48 -21.48
N LYS A 311 -21.17 -6.71 -22.35
CA LYS A 311 -20.29 -7.89 -22.37
C LYS A 311 -18.83 -7.46 -22.58
N LEU A 312 -17.91 -8.13 -21.88
CA LEU A 312 -16.48 -8.18 -22.21
C LEU A 312 -16.11 -9.62 -22.56
N VAL A 313 -15.31 -9.81 -23.60
CA VAL A 313 -14.62 -11.08 -23.88
C VAL A 313 -13.17 -10.92 -23.47
N ILE A 314 -12.67 -11.79 -22.61
CA ILE A 314 -11.33 -11.70 -22.03
C ILE A 314 -10.50 -12.95 -22.31
N GLU A 315 -9.19 -12.83 -22.25
CA GLU A 315 -8.23 -13.93 -22.32
C GLU A 315 -7.51 -14.05 -20.97
N LEU A 316 -7.68 -15.21 -20.31
CA LEU A 316 -7.11 -15.59 -19.01
C LEU A 316 -6.25 -16.84 -19.15
#